data_AF-A0A1H0K647-F1
#
_entry.id   AF-A0A1H0K647-F1
#
_cell.length_a   1.000
_cell.length_b   1.000
_cell.length_c   1.000
_cell.angle_alpha   90.00
_cell.angle_beta   90.00
_cell.angle_gamma   90.00
#
_symmetry.space_group_name_H-M   'P 1'
#
loop_
_entity.id
_entity.type
_entity.pdbx_description
1 polymer ?
#
loop_
_entity_poly.entity_id
_entity_poly.type
_entity_poly.pdbx_seq_one_letter_code
_entity_poly.pdbx_strand_id
1 'polypeptide(L)'
;MTPAAFLDEVAHPNMVAALTDPDDMRAIVNAILSLDTLAGILHAAGADAGDHRMAGLATDDVFRDMLAGVSDSYRVLRDAAASLKHGALKHKKARLVRRAAAFQTRLNGFGLMQCGDRLGMNVVVIETDPGPGFVRASDIVADSYRMLARLVHGKLAGIDEHDRGAFYLTGPEKVSDG
;
A
#
# COMPACT_ATOMS: atom_id res chain seq x y z
N MET A 1 -12.10 -5.50 19.11
CA MET A 1 -10.72 -6.00 18.96
C MET A 1 -9.79 -4.78 19.00
N THR A 2 -8.64 -4.86 19.68
CA THR A 2 -7.68 -3.74 19.74
C THR A 2 -6.84 -3.68 18.46
N PRO A 3 -6.24 -2.53 18.11
CA PRO A 3 -5.33 -2.44 16.96
C PRO A 3 -4.16 -3.41 17.05
N ALA A 4 -3.57 -3.59 18.25
CA ALA A 4 -2.47 -4.53 18.47
C ALA A 4 -2.89 -5.98 18.24
N ALA A 5 -4.03 -6.40 18.79
CA ALA A 5 -4.53 -7.77 18.57
C ALA A 5 -4.82 -8.02 17.08
N PHE A 6 -5.44 -7.07 16.38
CA PHE A 6 -5.69 -7.23 14.94
C PHE A 6 -4.39 -7.26 14.11
N LEU A 7 -3.40 -6.44 14.48
CA LEU A 7 -2.08 -6.46 13.86
C LEU A 7 -1.46 -7.85 13.97
N ASP A 8 -1.41 -8.41 15.17
CA ASP A 8 -0.71 -9.67 15.46
C ASP A 8 -1.46 -10.90 14.93
N GLU A 9 -2.79 -10.93 15.08
CA GLU A 9 -3.61 -12.11 14.73
C GLU A 9 -4.04 -12.14 13.26
N VAL A 10 -4.11 -10.99 12.59
CA VAL A 10 -4.71 -10.90 11.24
C VAL A 10 -3.77 -10.23 10.23
N ALA A 11 -3.31 -9.01 10.49
CA ALA A 11 -2.56 -8.26 9.48
C ALA A 11 -1.14 -8.84 9.27
N HIS A 12 -0.46 -9.20 10.35
CA HIS A 12 0.91 -9.74 10.30
C HIS A 12 0.97 -11.10 9.57
N PRO A 13 0.13 -12.11 9.88
CA PRO A 13 0.16 -13.38 9.14
C PRO A 13 -0.15 -13.21 7.65
N ASN A 14 -1.09 -12.34 7.28
CA ASN A 14 -1.41 -12.07 5.87
C ASN A 14 -0.25 -11.35 5.15
N MET A 15 0.43 -10.41 5.82
CA MET A 15 1.64 -9.78 5.28
C MET A 15 2.75 -10.82 5.06
N VAL A 16 3.01 -11.70 6.03
CA VAL A 16 4.04 -12.74 5.90
C VAL A 16 3.72 -13.68 4.74
N ALA A 17 2.46 -14.10 4.59
CA ALA A 17 2.05 -14.94 3.47
C ALA A 17 2.28 -14.23 2.12
N ALA A 18 1.89 -12.96 2.01
CA ALA A 18 2.10 -12.14 0.81
C ALA A 18 3.58 -11.93 0.43
N LEU A 19 4.49 -11.90 1.41
CA LEU A 19 5.93 -11.79 1.16
C LEU A 19 6.58 -13.15 0.85
N THR A 20 6.05 -14.22 1.41
CA THR A 20 6.56 -15.58 1.19
C THR A 20 6.20 -16.09 -0.21
N ASP A 21 4.95 -15.85 -0.62
CA ASP A 21 4.40 -16.28 -1.91
C ASP A 21 3.92 -15.04 -2.73
N PRO A 22 4.85 -14.23 -3.28
CA PRO A 22 4.53 -12.96 -3.93
C PRO A 22 3.79 -13.09 -5.27
N ASP A 23 3.63 -14.30 -5.81
CA ASP A 23 2.78 -14.63 -6.95
C ASP A 23 1.36 -15.08 -6.56
N ASP A 24 1.10 -15.36 -5.29
CA ASP A 24 -0.22 -15.71 -4.80
C ASP A 24 -1.10 -14.45 -4.67
N MET A 25 -1.93 -14.24 -5.69
CA MET A 25 -2.94 -13.18 -5.72
C MET A 25 -3.82 -13.15 -4.48
N ARG A 26 -4.18 -14.33 -3.93
CA ARG A 26 -5.03 -14.42 -2.74
C ARG A 26 -4.28 -13.92 -1.50
N ALA A 27 -3.02 -14.30 -1.33
CA ALA A 27 -2.19 -13.81 -0.24
C ALA A 27 -2.05 -12.27 -0.29
N ILE A 28 -1.78 -11.72 -1.48
CA ILE A 28 -1.67 -10.28 -1.71
C ILE A 28 -2.98 -9.54 -1.40
N VAL A 29 -4.11 -10.01 -1.92
CA VAL A 29 -5.42 -9.39 -1.69
C VAL A 29 -5.78 -9.42 -0.20
N ASN A 30 -5.54 -10.54 0.48
CA ASN A 30 -5.78 -10.66 1.93
C ASN A 30 -4.92 -9.68 2.73
N ALA A 31 -3.65 -9.51 2.36
CA ALA A 31 -2.76 -8.55 2.99
C ALA A 31 -3.26 -7.11 2.78
N ILE A 32 -3.62 -6.73 1.56
CA ILE A 32 -4.15 -5.39 1.25
C ILE A 32 -5.43 -5.09 2.04
N LEU A 33 -6.39 -6.02 2.06
CA LEU A 33 -7.66 -5.81 2.75
C LEU A 33 -7.53 -5.82 4.27
N SER A 34 -6.63 -6.64 4.83
CA SER A 34 -6.37 -6.65 6.27
C SER A 34 -5.65 -5.37 6.71
N LEU A 35 -4.68 -4.87 5.96
CA LEU A 35 -4.00 -3.59 6.24
C LEU A 35 -4.96 -2.39 6.12
N ASP A 36 -5.83 -2.39 5.11
CA ASP A 36 -6.86 -1.35 4.97
C ASP A 36 -7.86 -1.38 6.15
N THR A 37 -8.23 -2.59 6.62
CA THR A 37 -9.07 -2.76 7.81
C THR A 37 -8.37 -2.27 9.08
N LEU A 38 -7.06 -2.55 9.23
CA LEU A 38 -6.27 -2.11 10.38
C LEU A 38 -6.26 -0.58 10.50
N ALA A 39 -6.16 0.15 9.39
CA ALA A 39 -6.25 1.61 9.40
C ALA A 39 -7.59 2.11 9.97
N GLY A 40 -8.70 1.50 9.59
CA GLY A 40 -10.01 1.81 10.16
C GLY A 40 -10.11 1.50 11.66
N ILE A 41 -9.50 0.38 12.11
CA ILE A 41 -9.45 0.02 13.53
C ILE A 41 -8.61 1.02 14.33
N LEU A 42 -7.49 1.49 13.78
CA LEU A 42 -6.64 2.53 14.39
C LEU A 42 -7.42 3.84 14.59
N HIS A 43 -8.15 4.28 13.56
CA HIS A 43 -8.99 5.48 13.65
C HIS A 43 -10.06 5.35 14.73
N ALA A 44 -10.83 4.26 14.70
CA ALA A 44 -11.88 4.01 15.68
C ALA A 44 -11.34 3.99 17.12
N ALA A 45 -10.25 3.26 17.35
CA ALA A 45 -9.63 3.18 18.67
C ALA A 45 -9.09 4.52 19.17
N GLY A 46 -8.48 5.32 18.28
CA GLY A 46 -8.00 6.65 18.62
C GLY A 46 -9.12 7.65 18.92
N ALA A 47 -10.23 7.57 18.17
CA ALA A 47 -11.42 8.38 18.40
C ALA A 47 -12.08 8.04 19.75
N ASP A 48 -12.24 6.75 20.06
CA ASP A 48 -12.83 6.28 21.32
C ASP A 48 -11.97 6.67 22.54
N ALA A 49 -10.65 6.71 22.37
CA ALA A 49 -9.70 7.13 23.42
C ALA A 49 -9.61 8.66 23.61
N GLY A 50 -10.26 9.45 22.74
CA GLY A 50 -10.15 10.91 22.76
C GLY A 50 -8.74 11.43 22.43
N ASP A 51 -7.99 10.71 21.58
CA ASP A 51 -6.64 11.12 21.20
C ASP A 51 -6.69 12.47 20.46
N HIS A 52 -6.00 13.48 21.01
CA HIS A 52 -5.86 14.81 20.42
C HIS A 52 -5.27 14.77 18.99
N ARG A 53 -4.52 13.71 18.63
CA ARG A 53 -4.02 13.51 17.26
C ARG A 53 -5.12 13.15 16.26
N MET A 54 -6.25 12.63 16.74
CA MET A 54 -7.46 12.37 15.95
C MET A 54 -8.39 13.58 15.90
N ALA A 55 -8.09 14.64 16.68
CA ALA A 55 -8.86 15.87 16.63
C ALA A 55 -8.73 16.52 15.24
N GLY A 56 -9.86 16.68 14.54
CA GLY A 56 -9.91 17.17 13.16
C GLY A 56 -9.94 16.06 12.09
N LEU A 57 -9.66 14.81 12.46
CA LEU A 57 -9.84 13.63 11.61
C LEU A 57 -11.22 13.02 11.85
N ALA A 58 -12.26 13.80 11.54
CA ALA A 58 -13.63 13.47 11.90
C ALA A 58 -14.15 12.15 11.28
N THR A 59 -13.52 11.68 10.21
CA THR A 59 -13.88 10.43 9.54
C THR A 59 -12.65 9.59 9.24
N ASP A 60 -12.85 8.28 9.17
CA ASP A 60 -11.83 7.29 8.76
C ASP A 60 -11.23 7.65 7.39
N ASP A 61 -12.06 8.13 6.45
CA ASP A 61 -11.59 8.58 5.14
C ASP A 61 -10.55 9.72 5.23
N VAL A 62 -10.74 10.69 6.12
CA VAL A 62 -9.80 11.81 6.30
C VAL A 62 -8.50 11.31 6.94
N PHE A 63 -8.58 10.37 7.89
CA PHE A 63 -7.40 9.74 8.47
C PHE A 63 -6.60 8.98 7.42
N ARG A 64 -7.26 8.16 6.59
CA ARG A 64 -6.60 7.42 5.50
C ARG A 64 -6.01 8.34 4.44
N ASP A 65 -6.66 9.47 4.14
CA ASP A 65 -6.13 10.48 3.24
C ASP A 65 -4.86 11.14 3.80
N MET A 66 -4.81 11.41 5.10
CA MET A 66 -3.60 11.90 5.78
C MET A 66 -2.46 10.88 5.68
N LEU A 67 -2.73 9.61 5.98
CA LEU A 67 -1.73 8.53 5.84
C LEU A 67 -1.21 8.39 4.41
N ALA A 68 -2.09 8.51 3.41
CA ALA A 68 -1.73 8.50 1.99
C ALA A 68 -0.94 9.73 1.55
N GLY A 69 -0.94 10.81 2.33
CA GLY A 69 -0.04 11.95 2.15
C GLY A 69 1.36 11.74 2.72
N VAL A 70 1.55 10.74 3.58
CA VAL A 70 2.84 10.42 4.23
C VAL A 70 3.58 9.29 3.50
N SER A 71 2.84 8.29 3.02
CA SER A 71 3.40 7.09 2.36
C SER A 71 2.74 6.86 1.01
N ASP A 72 3.56 6.84 -0.04
CA ASP A 72 3.11 6.57 -1.41
C ASP A 72 2.66 5.12 -1.55
N SER A 73 3.33 4.20 -0.88
CA SER A 73 2.92 2.80 -0.77
C SER A 73 1.55 2.65 -0.13
N TYR A 74 1.31 3.34 0.98
CA TYR A 74 -0.01 3.33 1.61
C TYR A 74 -1.08 3.97 0.72
N ARG A 75 -0.74 5.02 -0.04
CA ARG A 75 -1.65 5.62 -1.04
C ARG A 75 -2.09 4.59 -2.07
N VAL A 76 -1.14 3.79 -2.61
CA VAL A 76 -1.46 2.69 -3.52
C VAL A 76 -2.29 1.62 -2.82
N LEU A 77 -1.92 1.20 -1.60
CA LEU A 77 -2.66 0.19 -0.83
C LEU A 77 -4.12 0.59 -0.59
N ARG A 78 -4.36 1.83 -0.17
CA ARG A 78 -5.71 2.39 0.06
C ARG A 78 -6.55 2.37 -1.22
N ASP A 79 -5.96 2.81 -2.33
CA ASP A 79 -6.67 2.85 -3.62
C ASP A 79 -6.92 1.43 -4.16
N ALA A 80 -5.96 0.53 -3.97
CA ALA A 80 -6.07 -0.87 -4.32
C ALA A 80 -7.20 -1.54 -3.53
N ALA A 81 -7.25 -1.37 -2.20
CA ALA A 81 -8.31 -1.87 -1.33
C ALA A 81 -9.69 -1.31 -1.72
N ALA A 82 -9.79 -0.01 -2.00
CA ALA A 82 -11.02 0.59 -2.47
C ALA A 82 -11.48 -0.01 -3.82
N SER A 83 -10.54 -0.25 -4.75
CA SER A 83 -10.85 -0.84 -6.04
C SER A 83 -11.32 -2.29 -5.92
N LEU A 84 -10.76 -3.06 -4.98
CA LEU A 84 -11.17 -4.44 -4.69
C LEU A 84 -12.56 -4.49 -4.05
N LYS A 85 -12.87 -3.57 -3.13
CA LYS A 85 -14.18 -3.51 -2.45
C LYS A 85 -15.31 -3.07 -3.37
N HIS A 86 -15.05 -2.16 -4.31
CA HIS A 86 -16.09 -1.53 -5.15
C HIS A 86 -16.03 -1.95 -6.63
N GLY A 87 -15.05 -2.75 -7.04
CA GLY A 87 -14.86 -3.26 -8.40
C GLY A 87 -14.30 -2.20 -9.39
N ALA A 88 -14.91 -1.01 -9.43
CA ALA A 88 -14.45 0.11 -10.24
C ALA A 88 -14.77 1.45 -9.56
N LEU A 89 -13.76 2.30 -9.41
CA LEU A 89 -13.90 3.61 -8.78
C LEU A 89 -14.27 4.66 -9.85
N LYS A 90 -15.52 5.14 -9.82
CA LYS A 90 -16.06 6.16 -10.75
C LYS A 90 -16.02 7.61 -10.20
N HIS A 91 -15.38 7.85 -9.06
CA HIS A 91 -15.54 9.09 -8.28
C HIS A 91 -14.47 10.18 -8.50
N LYS A 92 -14.80 11.40 -8.06
CA LYS A 92 -14.08 12.69 -8.24
C LYS A 92 -12.62 12.77 -7.75
N LYS A 93 -12.12 11.82 -6.95
CA LYS A 93 -10.74 11.88 -6.40
C LYS A 93 -9.76 11.20 -7.36
N ALA A 94 -8.62 11.86 -7.62
CA ALA A 94 -7.52 11.24 -8.36
C ALA A 94 -6.99 10.05 -7.53
N ARG A 95 -7.16 8.84 -8.06
CA ARG A 95 -6.70 7.59 -7.47
C ARG A 95 -5.73 6.91 -8.41
N LEU A 96 -4.68 6.32 -7.82
CA LEU A 96 -3.64 5.59 -8.53
C LEU A 96 -4.15 4.24 -9.02
N VAL A 97 -5.00 3.58 -8.23
CA VAL A 97 -5.59 2.28 -8.59
C VAL A 97 -7.10 2.46 -8.73
N ARG A 98 -7.61 2.27 -9.94
CA ARG A 98 -9.00 2.60 -10.28
C ARG A 98 -9.91 1.39 -10.43
N ARG A 99 -9.34 0.20 -10.66
CA ARG A 99 -10.09 -1.03 -10.99
C ARG A 99 -9.41 -2.23 -10.36
N ALA A 100 -10.20 -3.22 -9.97
CA ALA A 100 -9.66 -4.51 -9.54
C ALA A 100 -8.83 -5.22 -10.63
N ALA A 101 -9.06 -4.89 -11.91
CA ALA A 101 -8.26 -5.38 -13.04
C ALA A 101 -6.83 -4.80 -13.11
N ALA A 102 -6.47 -3.86 -12.23
CA ALA A 102 -5.10 -3.33 -12.14
C ALA A 102 -4.12 -4.32 -11.52
N PHE A 103 -4.61 -5.38 -10.88
CA PHE A 103 -3.80 -6.47 -10.36
C PHE A 103 -3.43 -7.44 -11.48
N GLN A 104 -2.14 -7.61 -11.72
CA GLN A 104 -1.63 -8.46 -12.79
C GLN A 104 -0.54 -9.38 -12.25
N THR A 105 -0.50 -10.60 -12.75
CA THR A 105 0.63 -11.50 -12.55
C THR A 105 1.62 -11.27 -13.70
N ARG A 106 2.87 -10.93 -13.38
CA ARG A 106 3.92 -10.70 -14.38
C ARG A 106 5.15 -11.53 -14.07
N LEU A 107 5.87 -11.90 -15.12
CA LEU A 107 7.18 -12.53 -14.97
C LEU A 107 8.12 -11.55 -14.25
N ASN A 108 8.75 -12.03 -13.19
CA ASN A 108 9.72 -11.27 -12.44
C ASN A 108 11.00 -11.08 -13.28
N GLY A 109 11.21 -9.85 -13.73
CA GLY A 109 12.31 -9.47 -14.62
C GLY A 109 12.95 -8.15 -14.21
N PHE A 110 13.75 -7.57 -15.11
CA PHE A 110 14.42 -6.30 -14.86
C PHE A 110 13.43 -5.21 -14.43
N GLY A 111 13.68 -4.63 -13.24
CA GLY A 111 12.84 -3.60 -12.62
C GLY A 111 11.86 -4.10 -11.55
N LEU A 112 11.58 -5.41 -11.47
CA LEU A 112 10.72 -6.03 -10.45
C LEU A 112 11.46 -7.04 -9.55
N MET A 113 12.66 -7.42 -9.98
CA MET A 113 13.51 -8.40 -9.31
C MET A 113 14.13 -7.84 -8.05
N GLN A 114 13.97 -8.59 -6.95
CA GLN A 114 14.55 -8.32 -5.65
C GLN A 114 15.63 -9.34 -5.30
N CYS A 115 16.54 -8.94 -4.41
CA CYS A 115 17.54 -9.83 -3.87
C CYS A 115 16.86 -10.98 -3.11
N GLY A 116 17.09 -12.23 -3.53
CA GLY A 116 16.45 -13.41 -2.97
C GLY A 116 15.29 -13.96 -3.79
N ASP A 117 14.84 -13.24 -4.82
CA ASP A 117 13.86 -13.79 -5.76
C ASP A 117 14.43 -14.97 -6.54
N ARG A 118 13.58 -15.99 -6.74
CA ARG A 118 13.86 -17.05 -7.70
C ARG A 118 13.71 -16.49 -9.12
N LEU A 119 14.77 -16.62 -9.91
CA LEU A 119 14.77 -16.28 -11.33
C LEU A 119 13.62 -16.98 -12.07
N GLY A 120 12.83 -16.21 -12.82
CA GLY A 120 11.73 -16.74 -13.64
C GLY A 120 10.42 -17.00 -12.89
N MET A 121 10.31 -16.62 -11.61
CA MET A 121 9.02 -16.64 -10.91
C MET A 121 8.10 -15.53 -11.42
N ASN A 122 6.80 -15.72 -11.25
CA ASN A 122 5.87 -14.62 -11.39
C ASN A 122 5.83 -13.78 -10.11
N VAL A 123 5.29 -12.57 -10.22
CA VAL A 123 4.97 -11.69 -9.09
C VAL A 123 3.64 -10.99 -9.37
N VAL A 124 2.89 -10.68 -8.32
CA VAL A 124 1.73 -9.79 -8.44
C VAL A 124 2.20 -8.35 -8.45
N VAL A 125 1.74 -7.62 -9.46
CA VAL A 125 1.96 -6.19 -9.61
C VAL A 125 0.65 -5.43 -9.61
N ILE A 126 0.72 -4.16 -9.23
CA ILE A 126 -0.39 -3.21 -9.25
C ILE A 126 -0.06 -2.13 -10.29
N GLU A 127 -0.93 -1.98 -11.28
CA GLU A 127 -0.86 -0.91 -12.27
C GLU A 127 -1.35 0.41 -11.67
N THR A 128 -0.58 1.49 -11.84
CA THR A 128 -0.89 2.83 -11.30
C THR A 128 -1.19 3.86 -12.40
N ASP A 129 -2.19 4.72 -12.23
CA ASP A 129 -2.61 5.79 -13.16
C ASP A 129 -2.58 7.18 -12.45
N PRO A 130 -1.86 8.21 -12.95
CA PRO A 130 -1.18 8.28 -14.25
C PRO A 130 0.20 7.63 -14.28
N GLY A 131 0.45 6.84 -15.33
CA GLY A 131 1.77 6.29 -15.66
C GLY A 131 1.70 4.90 -16.28
N PRO A 132 2.69 4.47 -17.10
CA PRO A 132 2.80 3.08 -17.57
C PRO A 132 3.43 2.15 -16.48
N GLY A 133 3.33 2.54 -15.20
CA GLY A 133 4.10 1.96 -14.11
C GLY A 133 3.42 0.80 -13.42
N PHE A 134 4.22 -0.21 -13.07
CA PHE A 134 3.84 -1.31 -12.21
C PHE A 134 4.63 -1.22 -10.92
N VAL A 135 3.94 -1.35 -9.79
CA VAL A 135 4.59 -1.55 -8.49
C VAL A 135 4.37 -2.97 -8.05
N ARG A 136 5.39 -3.59 -7.44
CA ARG A 136 5.26 -4.94 -6.91
C ARG A 136 4.36 -4.90 -5.68
N ALA A 137 3.32 -5.73 -5.67
CA ALA A 137 2.31 -5.68 -4.62
C ALA A 137 2.86 -6.05 -3.23
N SER A 138 3.86 -6.94 -3.17
CA SER A 138 4.54 -7.30 -1.93
C SER A 138 5.22 -6.09 -1.27
N ASP A 139 5.75 -5.16 -2.06
CA ASP A 139 6.50 -4.00 -1.55
C ASP A 139 5.54 -3.01 -0.92
N ILE A 140 4.44 -2.77 -1.62
CA ILE A 140 3.31 -1.97 -1.14
C ILE A 140 2.77 -2.53 0.18
N VAL A 141 2.63 -3.85 0.28
CA VAL A 141 2.20 -4.55 1.49
C VAL A 141 3.22 -4.37 2.62
N ALA A 142 4.52 -4.60 2.35
CA ALA A 142 5.57 -4.51 3.36
C ALA A 142 5.68 -3.11 3.96
N ASP A 143 5.74 -2.08 3.11
CA ASP A 143 5.95 -0.70 3.55
C ASP A 143 4.71 -0.16 4.27
N SER A 144 3.51 -0.44 3.75
CA SER A 144 2.26 -0.10 4.43
C SER A 144 2.14 -0.80 5.78
N TYR A 145 2.53 -2.07 5.88
CA TYR A 145 2.55 -2.79 7.16
C TYR A 145 3.48 -2.12 8.17
N ARG A 146 4.71 -1.77 7.78
CA ARG A 146 5.67 -1.11 8.69
C ARG A 146 5.14 0.23 9.18
N MET A 147 4.53 1.03 8.30
CA MET A 147 3.92 2.30 8.69
C MET A 147 2.79 2.08 9.71
N LEU A 148 1.85 1.17 9.44
CA LEU A 148 0.71 0.92 10.33
C LEU A 148 1.15 0.29 11.66
N ALA A 149 2.12 -0.63 11.65
CA ALA A 149 2.67 -1.23 12.86
C ALA A 149 3.31 -0.17 13.77
N ARG A 150 4.01 0.83 13.19
CA ARG A 150 4.56 1.96 13.96
C ARG A 150 3.45 2.73 14.68
N LEU A 151 2.34 3.00 13.99
CA LEU A 151 1.18 3.69 14.57
C LEU A 151 0.53 2.88 15.70
N VAL A 152 0.38 1.56 15.52
CA VAL A 152 -0.12 0.65 16.57
C VAL A 152 0.74 0.74 17.84
N HIS A 153 2.07 0.89 17.70
CA HIS A 153 2.99 1.06 18.82
C HIS A 153 3.16 2.52 19.27
N GLY A 154 2.26 3.43 18.87
CA GLY A 154 2.24 4.83 19.30
C GLY A 154 3.32 5.73 18.68
N LYS A 155 4.06 5.22 17.68
CA LYS A 155 5.07 5.97 16.94
C LYS A 155 4.42 6.74 15.78
N LEU A 156 5.12 7.75 15.26
CA LEU A 156 4.67 8.49 14.08
C LEU A 156 4.72 7.61 12.82
N ALA A 157 3.78 7.88 11.90
CA ALA A 157 3.83 7.36 10.53
C ALA A 157 5.18 7.76 9.89
N GLY A 158 5.78 6.83 9.15
CA GLY A 158 7.05 7.04 8.45
C GLY A 158 6.84 7.01 6.93
N ILE A 159 7.79 7.61 6.21
CA ILE A 159 7.91 7.47 4.75
C ILE A 159 8.37 6.06 4.37
N ASP A 160 8.22 5.72 3.09
CA ASP A 160 8.56 4.40 2.56
C ASP A 160 10.08 4.13 2.67
N GLU A 161 10.46 2.91 3.07
CA GLU A 161 11.88 2.56 3.22
C GLU A 161 12.55 2.28 1.87
N HIS A 162 11.78 1.89 0.85
CA HIS A 162 12.26 1.63 -0.51
C HIS A 162 12.41 2.90 -1.37
N ASP A 163 12.09 4.07 -0.83
CA ASP A 163 12.16 5.36 -1.54
C ASP A 163 13.60 5.87 -1.76
N ARG A 164 14.62 5.02 -1.57
CA ARG A 164 16.03 5.32 -1.89
C ARG A 164 16.43 5.07 -3.34
N GLY A 165 15.55 4.65 -4.25
CA GLY A 165 15.98 4.46 -5.65
C GLY A 165 15.00 3.96 -6.71
N ALA A 166 13.68 3.99 -6.51
CA ALA A 166 12.73 3.38 -7.47
C ALA A 166 11.93 4.36 -8.36
N PHE A 167 12.20 5.66 -8.32
CA PHE A 167 11.75 6.60 -9.36
C PHE A 167 12.85 6.79 -10.42
N TYR A 168 13.19 5.73 -11.16
CA TYR A 168 13.86 5.91 -12.45
C TYR A 168 12.82 6.43 -13.44
N LEU A 169 12.66 7.75 -13.48
CA LEU A 169 12.16 8.45 -14.67
C LEU A 169 13.24 8.31 -15.76
N THR A 170 13.14 7.29 -16.59
CA THR A 170 13.88 7.25 -17.86
C THR A 170 13.26 8.23 -18.86
N GLY A 171 13.70 9.49 -18.81
CA GLY A 171 14.00 10.38 -19.94
C GLY A 171 12.90 10.84 -20.92
N PRO A 172 13.19 11.81 -21.81
CA PRO A 172 14.53 12.23 -22.21
C PRO A 172 14.88 13.70 -21.92
N GLU A 173 16.19 13.95 -21.85
CA GLU A 173 16.79 15.26 -22.07
C GLU A 173 16.24 15.91 -23.35
N LYS A 174 15.90 17.20 -23.24
CA LYS A 174 16.35 18.21 -24.20
C LYS A 174 16.74 19.46 -23.42
N VAL A 175 18.03 19.58 -23.14
CA VAL A 175 18.68 20.89 -23.09
C VAL A 175 18.86 21.29 -24.56
N SER A 176 18.08 22.26 -25.03
CA SER A 176 18.37 22.94 -26.28
C SER A 176 18.98 24.28 -25.93
N ASP A 177 20.19 24.48 -26.44
CA ASP A 177 20.96 25.72 -26.42
C ASP A 177 20.14 26.94 -26.82
N GLY A 178 20.39 28.04 -26.10
CA GLY A 178 19.98 29.41 -26.41
C GLY A 178 20.84 30.39 -25.64
#